data_AF-A0A7V5TR21-F1
#
_entry.id   AF-A0A7V5TR21-F1
#
_cell.length_a   1.000
_cell.length_b   1.000
_cell.length_c   1.000
_cell.angle_alpha   90.00
_cell.angle_beta   90.00
_cell.angle_gamma   90.00
#
_symmetry.space_group_name_H-M   'P 1'
#
loop_
_entity.id
_entity.type
_entity.pdbx_description
1 polymer ?
#
loop_
_entity_poly.entity_id
_entity_poly.type
_entity_poly.pdbx_seq_one_letter_code
_entity_poly.pdbx_strand_id
1 'polypeptide(L)'
;MKEKIKKFLYGTGIIGWIVLSITASLLLIIGGVKLFEFIYPILEKINNFTWAIVWLLVFLSIIPRFRNFTGIGIIIGTYIGGAIYWFICFYITYSLWGLLGALIGVFSLVGVYFTAIFALLFEAQFSQAFFVILTIIQIFFLRWLGYWITTKYKAPTRGLISEEYHPPEKYVAVPAKKLSKKPISLGITFLIIYLFIFGVREIFDLVNNPPINMMKILLWGILPIVSGVGLLLQKFWAYRLTQLLAVVSIIIAVIAPIFINEFKNQRGVIIFGAWIVINGLILWYLSRKNIREQFLEPIFSDDEINKL
;
A
#
# COMPACT_ATOMS: atom_id res chain seq x y z
N MET A 1 -6.73 -13.71 70.96
CA MET A 1 -7.89 -13.73 70.03
C MET A 1 -7.67 -12.85 68.79
N LYS A 2 -7.19 -11.60 68.93
CA LYS A 2 -6.93 -10.67 67.81
C LYS A 2 -5.97 -11.18 66.72
N GLU A 3 -4.94 -11.96 67.06
CA GLU A 3 -3.98 -12.48 66.07
C GLU A 3 -4.53 -13.59 65.16
N LYS A 4 -5.41 -14.45 65.68
CA LYS A 4 -6.06 -15.50 64.87
C LYS A 4 -7.02 -14.89 63.84
N ILE A 5 -7.71 -13.81 64.21
CA ILE A 5 -8.62 -13.07 63.32
C ILE A 5 -7.84 -12.37 62.19
N LYS A 6 -6.68 -11.76 62.49
CA LYS A 6 -5.81 -11.17 61.45
C LYS A 6 -5.26 -12.19 60.46
N LYS A 7 -4.80 -13.35 60.93
CA LYS A 7 -4.31 -14.43 60.05
C LYS A 7 -5.42 -15.02 59.18
N PHE A 8 -6.62 -15.16 59.73
CA PHE A 8 -7.79 -15.62 58.98
C PHE A 8 -8.21 -14.61 57.89
N LEU A 9 -8.28 -13.31 58.21
CA LEU A 9 -8.57 -12.24 57.24
C LEU A 9 -7.52 -12.10 56.14
N TYR A 10 -6.24 -12.30 56.46
CA TYR A 10 -5.17 -12.30 55.45
C TYR A 10 -5.27 -13.51 54.51
N GLY A 11 -5.56 -14.71 55.05
CA GLY A 11 -5.72 -15.92 54.26
C GLY A 11 -6.93 -15.86 53.32
N THR A 12 -8.09 -15.44 53.82
CA THR A 12 -9.30 -15.32 53.01
C THR A 12 -9.23 -14.15 52.03
N GLY A 13 -8.55 -13.05 52.40
CA GLY A 13 -8.32 -11.91 51.53
C GLY A 13 -7.44 -12.24 50.32
N ILE A 14 -6.38 -13.03 50.51
CA ILE A 14 -5.49 -13.46 49.41
C ILE A 14 -6.23 -14.40 48.44
N ILE A 15 -6.97 -15.38 48.97
CA ILE A 15 -7.75 -16.31 48.14
C ILE A 15 -8.84 -15.53 47.37
N GLY A 16 -9.54 -14.61 48.03
CA GLY A 16 -10.55 -13.75 47.40
C GLY A 16 -9.97 -12.88 46.29
N TRP A 17 -8.78 -12.32 46.49
CA TRP A 17 -8.10 -11.49 45.48
C TRP A 17 -7.65 -12.30 44.26
N ILE A 18 -7.13 -13.51 44.48
CA ILE A 18 -6.75 -14.43 43.39
C ILE A 18 -7.98 -14.82 42.57
N VAL A 19 -9.09 -15.20 43.22
CA VAL A 19 -10.35 -15.55 42.54
C VAL A 19 -10.91 -14.35 41.76
N LEU A 20 -10.87 -13.15 42.33
CA LEU A 20 -11.28 -11.91 41.64
C LEU A 20 -10.38 -11.60 40.44
N SER A 21 -9.06 -11.76 40.55
CA SER A 21 -8.12 -11.52 39.45
C SER A 21 -8.33 -12.51 38.29
N ILE A 22 -8.53 -13.80 38.60
CA ILE A 22 -8.85 -14.82 37.60
C ILE A 22 -10.20 -14.52 36.94
N THR A 23 -11.23 -14.19 37.74
CA THR A 23 -12.58 -13.88 37.23
C THR A 23 -12.57 -12.62 36.36
N ALA A 24 -11.85 -11.57 36.77
CA ALA A 24 -11.69 -10.35 35.98
C ALA A 24 -10.93 -10.60 34.68
N SER A 25 -9.89 -11.44 34.70
CA SER A 25 -9.17 -11.86 33.50
C SER A 25 -10.07 -12.66 32.55
N LEU A 26 -10.86 -13.60 33.07
CA LEU A 26 -11.83 -14.37 32.29
C LEU A 26 -12.92 -13.47 31.70
N LEU A 27 -13.44 -12.50 32.45
CA LEU A 27 -14.42 -11.52 31.96
C LEU A 27 -13.82 -10.58 30.91
N LEU A 28 -12.56 -10.17 31.07
CA LEU A 28 -11.83 -9.40 30.06
C LEU A 28 -11.63 -10.20 28.78
N ILE A 29 -11.41 -11.50 28.89
CA ILE A 29 -11.26 -12.37 27.72
C ILE A 29 -12.63 -12.60 27.05
N ILE A 30 -13.67 -12.95 27.80
CA ILE A 30 -15.03 -13.16 27.25
C ILE A 30 -15.59 -11.86 26.64
N GLY A 31 -15.43 -10.74 27.34
CA GLY A 31 -15.80 -9.41 26.83
C GLY A 31 -14.93 -8.99 25.65
N GLY A 32 -13.63 -9.31 25.71
CA GLY A 32 -12.67 -9.09 24.63
C GLY A 32 -13.05 -9.82 23.36
N VAL A 33 -13.56 -11.05 23.44
CA VAL A 33 -14.01 -11.83 22.28
C VAL A 33 -15.15 -11.15 21.54
N LYS A 34 -16.20 -10.71 22.26
CA LYS A 34 -17.32 -9.99 21.62
C LYS A 34 -16.86 -8.68 20.99
N LEU A 35 -15.92 -8.00 21.65
CA LEU A 35 -15.29 -6.80 21.11
C LEU A 35 -14.45 -7.13 19.87
N PHE A 36 -13.76 -8.27 19.83
CA PHE A 36 -13.01 -8.74 18.66
C PHE A 36 -13.92 -9.10 17.49
N GLU A 37 -15.07 -9.74 17.71
CA GLU A 37 -16.05 -10.02 16.64
C GLU A 37 -16.53 -8.72 15.97
N PHE A 38 -16.75 -7.67 16.76
CA PHE A 38 -17.13 -6.36 16.25
C PHE A 38 -15.97 -5.65 15.52
N ILE A 39 -14.76 -5.77 16.05
CA ILE A 39 -13.57 -5.09 15.51
C ILE A 39 -12.99 -5.83 14.30
N TYR A 40 -13.19 -7.14 14.18
CA TYR A 40 -12.66 -7.99 13.11
C TYR A 40 -12.87 -7.43 11.70
N PRO A 41 -14.10 -7.08 11.26
CA PRO A 41 -14.31 -6.54 9.91
C PRO A 41 -13.62 -5.19 9.69
N ILE A 42 -13.36 -4.44 10.76
CA ILE A 42 -12.61 -3.18 10.70
C ILE A 42 -11.12 -3.49 10.56
N LEU A 43 -10.59 -4.41 11.36
CA LEU A 43 -9.19 -4.86 11.29
C LEU A 43 -8.86 -5.43 9.91
N GLU A 44 -9.74 -6.24 9.34
CA GLU A 44 -9.55 -6.80 8.00
C GLU A 44 -9.45 -5.70 6.93
N LYS A 45 -10.34 -4.69 6.98
CA LYS A 45 -10.27 -3.54 6.06
C LYS A 45 -8.99 -2.74 6.22
N ILE A 46 -8.57 -2.47 7.46
CA ILE A 46 -7.33 -1.74 7.74
C ILE A 46 -6.11 -2.57 7.32
N ASN A 47 -6.14 -3.88 7.52
CA ASN A 47 -5.09 -4.80 7.09
C ASN A 47 -4.93 -4.74 5.56
N ASN A 48 -6.02 -4.91 4.82
CA ASN A 48 -6.02 -4.87 3.35
C ASN A 48 -5.53 -3.51 2.83
N PHE A 49 -5.97 -2.41 3.45
CA PHE A 49 -5.48 -1.08 3.13
C PHE A 49 -3.97 -0.90 3.41
N THR A 50 -3.50 -1.41 4.55
CA THR A 50 -2.08 -1.37 4.92
C THR A 50 -1.24 -2.15 3.91
N TRP A 51 -1.69 -3.34 3.50
CA TRP A 51 -1.02 -4.13 2.48
C TRP A 51 -0.98 -3.44 1.12
N ALA A 52 -2.08 -2.79 0.71
CA ALA A 52 -2.12 -2.00 -0.52
C ALA A 52 -1.08 -0.87 -0.51
N ILE A 53 -0.94 -0.16 0.62
CA ILE A 53 0.09 0.88 0.79
C ILE A 53 1.49 0.28 0.73
N VAL A 54 1.74 -0.83 1.43
CA VAL A 54 3.07 -1.48 1.43
C VAL A 54 3.45 -1.89 0.00
N TRP A 55 2.53 -2.49 -0.76
CA TRP A 55 2.78 -2.83 -2.16
C TRP A 55 3.05 -1.59 -3.01
N LEU A 56 2.26 -0.52 -2.86
CA LEU A 56 2.53 0.76 -3.52
C LEU A 56 3.94 1.28 -3.22
N LEU A 57 4.38 1.22 -1.96
CA LEU A 57 5.72 1.63 -1.56
C LEU A 57 6.81 0.73 -2.16
N VAL A 58 6.57 -0.58 -2.25
CA VAL A 58 7.48 -1.52 -2.92
C VAL A 58 7.68 -1.13 -4.38
N PHE A 59 6.60 -0.85 -5.12
CA PHE A 59 6.72 -0.38 -6.50
C PHE A 59 7.43 0.97 -6.60
N LEU A 60 7.12 1.90 -5.69
CA LEU A 60 7.75 3.22 -5.66
C LEU A 60 9.25 3.14 -5.31
N SER A 61 9.68 2.09 -4.61
CA SER A 61 11.08 1.87 -4.23
C SER A 61 12.00 1.55 -5.42
N ILE A 62 11.43 1.15 -6.56
CA ILE A 62 12.19 0.97 -7.81
C ILE A 62 12.93 2.27 -8.16
N ILE A 63 12.34 3.42 -7.83
CA ILE A 63 12.85 4.73 -8.19
C ILE A 63 13.89 5.20 -7.17
N PRO A 64 15.15 5.43 -7.57
CA PRO A 64 16.25 5.74 -6.65
C PRO A 64 15.98 6.94 -5.73
N ARG A 65 15.23 7.94 -6.22
CA ARG A 65 14.90 9.16 -5.47
C ARG A 65 14.04 8.88 -4.23
N PHE A 66 13.15 7.88 -4.28
CA PHE A 66 12.21 7.57 -3.21
C PHE A 66 12.64 6.39 -2.33
N ARG A 67 13.78 5.75 -2.62
CA ARG A 67 14.22 4.53 -1.92
C ARG A 67 14.28 4.67 -0.40
N ASN A 68 14.85 5.76 0.12
CA ASN A 68 14.94 5.93 1.56
C ASN A 68 13.56 6.04 2.22
N PHE A 69 12.69 6.89 1.66
CA PHE A 69 11.32 7.08 2.14
C PHE A 69 10.49 5.79 2.05
N THR A 70 10.52 5.13 0.90
CA THR A 70 9.78 3.88 0.64
C THR A 70 10.29 2.73 1.49
N GLY A 71 11.61 2.59 1.67
CA GLY A 71 12.20 1.57 2.54
C GLY A 71 11.75 1.71 3.99
N ILE A 72 11.79 2.92 4.56
CA ILE A 72 11.30 3.19 5.92
C ILE A 72 9.78 2.92 6.00
N GLY A 73 9.02 3.38 5.01
CA GLY A 73 7.57 3.16 4.96
C GLY A 73 7.17 1.68 4.89
N ILE A 74 7.91 0.85 4.14
CA ILE A 74 7.71 -0.61 4.07
C ILE A 74 7.98 -1.23 5.44
N ILE A 75 9.05 -0.83 6.14
CA ILE A 75 9.36 -1.35 7.48
C ILE A 75 8.20 -1.02 8.43
N ILE A 76 7.79 0.25 8.53
CA ILE A 76 6.69 0.67 9.41
C ILE A 76 5.38 -0.04 9.03
N GLY A 77 5.04 -0.06 7.74
CA GLY A 77 3.81 -0.68 7.24
C GLY A 77 3.75 -2.18 7.52
N THR A 78 4.87 -2.91 7.40
CA THR A 78 4.93 -4.35 7.73
C THR A 78 4.92 -4.63 9.24
N TYR A 79 5.32 -3.69 10.09
CA TYR A 79 5.11 -3.80 11.54
C TYR A 79 3.64 -3.60 11.91
N ILE A 80 3.00 -2.56 11.38
CA ILE A 80 1.57 -2.28 11.61
C ILE A 80 0.70 -3.41 11.05
N GLY A 81 0.92 -3.78 9.79
CA GLY A 81 0.21 -4.88 9.13
C GLY A 81 0.45 -6.21 9.85
N GLY A 82 1.69 -6.48 10.28
CA GLY A 82 2.01 -7.68 11.07
C GLY A 82 1.26 -7.73 12.40
N ALA A 83 1.17 -6.61 13.13
CA ALA A 83 0.42 -6.52 14.40
C ALA A 83 -1.08 -6.72 14.19
N ILE A 84 -1.67 -6.11 13.16
CA ILE A 84 -3.08 -6.34 12.81
C ILE A 84 -3.30 -7.81 12.44
N TYR A 85 -2.40 -8.38 11.64
CA TYR A 85 -2.48 -9.78 11.23
C TYR A 85 -2.32 -10.74 12.40
N TRP A 86 -1.54 -10.36 13.43
CA TRP A 86 -1.44 -11.11 14.69
C TRP A 86 -2.80 -11.19 15.39
N PHE A 87 -3.55 -10.09 15.46
CA PHE A 87 -4.91 -10.10 16.01
C PHE A 87 -5.89 -10.93 15.17
N ILE A 88 -5.75 -10.93 13.84
CA ILE A 88 -6.53 -11.79 12.96
C ILE A 88 -6.23 -13.27 13.27
N CYS A 89 -4.97 -13.65 13.42
CA CYS A 89 -4.58 -15.01 13.78
C CYS A 89 -5.06 -15.40 15.19
N PHE A 90 -5.07 -14.44 16.12
CA PHE A 90 -5.64 -14.63 17.46
C PHE A 90 -7.13 -14.97 17.37
N TYR A 91 -7.87 -14.21 16.57
CA TYR A 91 -9.29 -14.45 16.33
C TYR A 91 -9.54 -15.83 15.68
N ILE A 92 -8.76 -16.21 14.66
CA ILE A 92 -8.86 -17.53 14.02
C ILE A 92 -8.63 -18.65 15.05
N THR A 93 -7.55 -18.56 15.83
CA THR A 93 -7.23 -19.57 16.84
C THR A 93 -8.34 -19.67 17.88
N TYR A 94 -8.85 -18.53 18.34
CA TYR A 94 -9.96 -18.49 19.29
C TYR A 94 -11.25 -19.08 18.71
N SER A 95 -11.57 -18.75 17.46
CA SER A 95 -12.80 -19.23 16.81
C SER A 95 -12.82 -20.74 16.61
N LEU A 96 -11.66 -21.37 16.40
CA LEU A 96 -11.56 -22.80 16.14
C LEU A 96 -11.30 -23.61 17.42
N TRP A 97 -10.35 -23.17 18.25
CA TRP A 97 -9.90 -23.91 19.44
C TRP A 97 -10.37 -23.31 20.77
N GLY A 98 -11.18 -22.24 20.71
CA GLY A 98 -11.67 -21.55 21.88
C GLY A 98 -10.57 -20.85 22.68
N LEU A 99 -10.88 -20.60 23.95
CA LEU A 99 -9.99 -19.90 24.87
C LEU A 99 -8.65 -20.61 25.08
N LEU A 100 -8.66 -21.94 25.20
CA LEU A 100 -7.45 -22.71 25.45
C LEU A 100 -6.45 -22.57 24.30
N GLY A 101 -6.90 -22.69 23.05
CA GLY A 101 -6.06 -22.46 21.88
C GLY A 101 -5.47 -21.05 21.83
N ALA A 102 -6.29 -20.04 22.13
CA ALA A 102 -5.86 -18.65 22.18
C ALA A 102 -4.79 -18.40 23.25
N LEU A 103 -4.95 -18.97 24.46
CA LEU A 103 -3.95 -18.87 25.53
C LEU A 103 -2.65 -19.57 25.14
N ILE A 104 -2.72 -20.78 24.57
CA ILE A 104 -1.53 -21.48 24.06
C ILE A 104 -0.83 -20.61 23.03
N GLY A 105 -1.56 -19.98 22.12
CA GLY A 105 -1.00 -19.07 21.11
C GLY A 105 -0.23 -17.89 21.71
N VAL A 106 -0.83 -17.20 22.68
CA VAL A 106 -0.23 -16.02 23.32
C VAL A 106 0.98 -16.38 24.17
N PHE A 107 0.93 -17.50 24.91
CA PHE A 107 2.03 -17.95 25.76
C PHE A 107 3.10 -18.76 25.02
N SER A 108 2.82 -19.25 23.82
CA SER A 108 3.82 -19.91 22.99
C SER A 108 4.88 -18.89 22.56
N LEU A 109 6.16 -19.23 22.80
CA LEU A 109 7.30 -18.45 22.31
C LEU A 109 7.30 -18.29 20.78
N VAL A 110 6.66 -19.25 20.09
CA VAL A 110 6.56 -19.27 18.63
C VAL A 110 5.47 -18.29 18.14
N GLY A 111 4.52 -17.93 19.01
CA GLY A 111 3.50 -16.91 18.78
C GLY A 111 2.21 -17.45 18.16
N VAL A 112 1.17 -16.61 18.26
CA VAL A 112 -0.21 -16.88 17.82
C VAL A 112 -0.34 -17.28 16.34
N TYR A 113 0.61 -16.89 15.49
CA TYR A 113 0.63 -17.27 14.09
C TYR A 113 0.66 -18.79 13.89
N PHE A 114 1.48 -19.50 14.67
CA PHE A 114 1.65 -20.94 14.52
C PHE A 114 0.45 -21.70 15.05
N THR A 115 -0.14 -21.24 16.16
CA THR A 115 -1.37 -21.84 16.69
C THR A 115 -2.54 -21.66 15.73
N ALA A 116 -2.63 -20.52 15.03
CA ALA A 116 -3.65 -20.32 14.00
C ALA A 116 -3.47 -21.30 12.83
N ILE A 117 -2.22 -21.51 12.37
CA ILE A 117 -1.92 -22.49 11.31
C ILE A 117 -2.31 -23.90 11.76
N PHE A 118 -1.92 -24.32 12.97
CA PHE A 118 -2.30 -25.63 13.48
C PHE A 118 -3.83 -25.77 13.59
N ALA A 119 -4.52 -24.77 14.15
CA ALA A 119 -5.96 -24.80 14.25
C ALA A 119 -6.63 -24.98 12.88
N LEU A 120 -6.18 -24.25 11.86
CA LEU A 120 -6.69 -24.40 10.49
C LEU A 120 -6.38 -25.78 9.89
N LEU A 121 -5.19 -26.35 10.14
CA LEU A 121 -4.82 -27.68 9.65
C LEU A 121 -5.64 -28.80 10.30
N PHE A 122 -5.90 -28.71 11.60
CA PHE A 122 -6.73 -29.70 12.32
C PHE A 122 -8.21 -29.65 11.91
N GLU A 123 -8.69 -28.48 11.51
CA GLU A 123 -10.04 -28.28 10.93
C GLU A 123 -10.11 -28.55 9.42
N ALA A 124 -9.06 -29.14 8.83
CA ALA A 124 -8.94 -29.44 7.40
C ALA A 124 -9.11 -28.22 6.45
N GLN A 125 -8.86 -27.00 6.95
CA GLN A 125 -8.92 -25.74 6.22
C GLN A 125 -7.55 -25.41 5.58
N PHE A 126 -7.07 -26.30 4.70
CA PHE A 126 -5.72 -26.20 4.12
C PHE A 126 -5.48 -24.91 3.32
N SER A 127 -6.47 -24.45 2.57
CA SER A 127 -6.35 -23.23 1.75
C SER A 127 -6.05 -22.01 2.61
N GLN A 128 -6.81 -21.85 3.70
CA GLN A 128 -6.63 -20.78 4.67
C GLN A 128 -5.29 -20.92 5.40
N ALA A 129 -4.90 -22.14 5.77
CA ALA A 129 -3.60 -22.38 6.42
C ALA A 129 -2.43 -21.95 5.51
N PHE A 130 -2.45 -22.31 4.22
CA PHE A 130 -1.44 -21.88 3.25
C PHE A 130 -1.43 -20.36 3.07
N PHE A 131 -2.60 -19.73 3.02
CA PHE A 131 -2.70 -18.27 2.93
C PHE A 131 -2.05 -17.59 4.14
N VAL A 132 -2.28 -18.11 5.35
CA VAL A 132 -1.64 -17.60 6.58
C VAL A 132 -0.12 -17.74 6.52
N ILE A 133 0.38 -18.91 6.13
CA ILE A 133 1.81 -19.17 5.97
C ILE A 133 2.45 -18.20 4.97
N LEU A 134 1.84 -18.03 3.79
CA LEU A 134 2.34 -17.12 2.75
C LEU A 134 2.34 -15.67 3.23
N THR A 135 1.31 -15.25 3.96
CA THR A 135 1.22 -13.89 4.51
C THR A 135 2.33 -13.64 5.54
N ILE A 136 2.62 -14.62 6.39
CA ILE A 136 3.73 -14.52 7.35
C ILE A 136 5.07 -14.40 6.63
N ILE A 137 5.32 -15.26 5.64
CA ILE A 137 6.53 -15.20 4.80
C ILE A 137 6.65 -13.82 4.14
N GLN A 138 5.55 -13.31 3.58
CA GLN A 138 5.48 -11.99 2.96
C GLN A 138 5.81 -10.86 3.95
N ILE A 139 5.29 -10.88 5.18
CA ILE A 139 5.61 -9.89 6.22
C ILE A 139 7.12 -9.83 6.46
N PHE A 140 7.75 -10.98 6.70
CA PHE A 140 9.18 -11.05 6.98
C PHE A 140 10.03 -10.68 5.77
N PHE A 141 9.66 -11.16 4.58
CA PHE A 141 10.35 -10.84 3.33
C PHE A 141 10.32 -9.34 3.04
N LEU A 142 9.16 -8.70 3.12
CA LEU A 142 9.02 -7.27 2.86
C LEU A 142 9.73 -6.43 3.92
N ARG A 143 9.74 -6.87 5.17
CA ARG A 143 10.51 -6.19 6.23
C ARG A 143 12.01 -6.25 5.94
N TRP A 144 12.54 -7.42 5.59
CA TRP A 144 13.93 -7.59 5.18
C TRP A 144 14.27 -6.73 3.94
N LEU A 145 13.40 -6.73 2.93
CA LEU A 145 13.52 -5.89 1.74
C LEU A 145 13.54 -4.40 2.10
N GLY A 146 12.70 -3.95 3.03
CA GLY A 146 12.71 -2.58 3.55
C GLY A 146 14.07 -2.20 4.16
N TYR A 147 14.65 -3.06 5.01
CA TYR A 147 15.99 -2.84 5.57
C TYR A 147 17.10 -2.86 4.50
N TRP A 148 16.98 -3.72 3.51
CA TRP A 148 17.94 -3.78 2.42
C TRP A 148 17.92 -2.49 1.57
N ILE A 149 16.73 -1.95 1.27
CA ILE A 149 16.58 -0.70 0.53
C ILE A 149 17.19 0.48 1.28
N THR A 150 16.95 0.59 2.59
CA THR A 150 17.46 1.70 3.40
C THR A 150 18.97 1.64 3.56
N THR A 151 19.55 0.45 3.74
CA THR A 151 21.02 0.28 3.90
C THR A 151 21.80 0.50 2.60
N LYS A 152 21.23 0.20 1.44
CA LYS A 152 21.89 0.42 0.14
C LYS A 152 21.77 1.87 -0.38
N TYR A 153 20.93 2.70 0.24
CA TYR A 153 20.79 4.09 -0.14
C TYR A 153 21.99 4.92 0.35
N LYS A 154 22.91 5.25 -0.56
CA LYS A 154 23.88 6.33 -0.33
C LYS A 154 23.21 7.65 -0.70
N ALA A 155 22.96 8.50 0.29
CA ALA A 155 22.55 9.87 0.00
C ALA A 155 23.57 10.47 -0.98
N PRO A 156 23.14 11.18 -2.04
CA PRO A 156 24.09 11.94 -2.84
C PRO A 156 24.79 12.87 -1.86
N THR A 157 26.09 12.67 -1.64
CA THR A 157 26.90 13.61 -0.91
C THR A 157 26.68 14.92 -1.65
N ARG A 158 25.92 15.84 -1.05
CA ARG A 158 25.90 17.23 -1.50
C ARG A 158 27.34 17.67 -1.29
N GLY A 159 28.16 17.47 -2.31
CA GLY A 159 29.41 18.18 -2.42
C GLY A 159 29.03 19.62 -2.15
N LEU A 160 29.69 20.22 -1.18
CA LEU A 160 29.74 21.66 -1.04
C LEU A 160 30.34 22.14 -2.36
N ILE A 161 29.51 22.27 -3.38
CA ILE A 161 29.84 22.95 -4.62
C ILE A 161 29.88 24.39 -4.15
N SER A 162 31.08 24.85 -3.86
CA SER A 162 31.44 26.26 -3.81
C SER A 162 30.73 26.94 -4.99
N GLU A 163 29.86 27.90 -4.69
CA GLU A 163 29.11 28.66 -5.68
C GLU A 163 30.08 29.37 -6.62
N GLU A 164 30.36 28.77 -7.78
CA GLU A 164 31.02 29.46 -8.88
C GLU A 164 29.91 29.99 -9.81
N TYR A 165 29.78 31.32 -9.83
CA TYR A 165 28.73 32.08 -10.49
C TYR A 165 28.91 32.02 -12.01
N HIS A 166 27.92 31.52 -12.75
CA HIS A 166 27.88 31.61 -14.21
C HIS A 166 26.66 32.40 -14.71
N PRO A 167 26.85 33.36 -15.64
CA PRO A 167 25.78 34.22 -16.17
C PRO A 167 24.81 33.48 -17.11
N PRO A 168 23.61 34.03 -17.37
CA PRO A 168 22.49 33.28 -17.94
C PRO A 168 22.49 33.21 -19.48
N GLU A 169 22.39 32.01 -20.05
CA GLU A 169 22.23 31.80 -21.50
C GLU A 169 21.22 30.70 -21.90
N LYS A 170 20.73 30.86 -23.13
CA LYS A 170 19.53 30.46 -23.90
C LYS A 170 19.45 29.03 -24.53
N TYR A 171 19.51 27.95 -23.74
CA TYR A 171 19.26 26.49 -23.99
C TYR A 171 19.40 25.79 -25.42
N VAL A 172 20.17 24.65 -25.49
CA VAL A 172 20.25 23.53 -26.52
C VAL A 172 19.66 22.20 -26.00
N ALA A 173 19.10 21.32 -26.86
CA ALA A 173 18.63 19.97 -26.51
C ALA A 173 19.69 19.12 -25.79
N VAL A 174 19.45 18.88 -24.50
CA VAL A 174 20.40 18.29 -23.56
C VAL A 174 20.44 16.76 -23.61
N PRO A 175 21.63 16.13 -23.49
CA PRO A 175 21.75 14.68 -23.33
C PRO A 175 21.00 14.22 -22.07
N ALA A 176 20.17 13.18 -22.21
CA ALA A 176 19.17 12.70 -21.25
C ALA A 176 19.64 12.54 -19.78
N LYS A 177 20.95 12.54 -19.52
CA LYS A 177 21.54 12.54 -18.16
C LYS A 177 21.18 13.78 -17.32
N LYS A 178 20.97 14.95 -17.91
CA LYS A 178 20.70 16.20 -17.16
C LYS A 178 19.20 16.46 -16.86
N LEU A 179 18.28 15.78 -17.56
CA LEU A 179 16.82 15.93 -17.35
C LEU A 179 16.32 15.39 -15.99
N SER A 180 17.05 14.44 -15.37
CA SER A 180 16.59 13.78 -14.14
C SER A 180 16.55 14.66 -12.89
N LYS A 181 17.01 15.93 -12.97
CA LYS A 181 17.09 16.85 -11.82
C LYS A 181 15.84 17.69 -11.59
N LYS A 182 14.92 17.83 -12.56
CA LYS A 182 13.69 18.61 -12.33
C LYS A 182 12.76 17.84 -11.39
N PRO A 183 12.26 18.45 -10.29
CA PRO A 183 11.26 17.81 -9.45
C PRO A 183 10.04 17.47 -10.28
N ILE A 184 9.61 16.21 -10.22
CA ILE A 184 8.37 15.74 -10.84
C ILE A 184 7.26 16.64 -10.31
N SER A 185 6.44 17.18 -11.21
CA SER A 185 5.36 18.06 -10.78
C SER A 185 4.39 17.29 -9.87
N LEU A 186 3.80 18.01 -8.93
CA LEU A 186 2.81 17.47 -8.00
C LEU A 186 1.66 16.78 -8.76
N GLY A 187 1.26 17.34 -9.91
CA GLY A 187 0.24 16.77 -10.80
C GLY A 187 0.63 15.42 -11.42
N ILE A 188 1.88 15.25 -11.89
CA ILE A 188 2.35 13.95 -12.41
C ILE A 188 2.42 12.93 -11.26
N THR A 189 2.81 13.36 -10.07
CA THR A 189 2.86 12.48 -8.90
C THR A 189 1.46 11.96 -8.53
N PHE A 190 0.46 12.84 -8.49
CA PHE A 190 -0.94 12.43 -8.26
C PHE A 190 -1.48 11.52 -9.36
N LEU A 191 -1.15 11.80 -10.62
CA LEU A 191 -1.52 10.95 -11.75
C LEU A 191 -0.96 9.53 -11.61
N ILE A 192 0.30 9.40 -11.21
CA ILE A 192 0.93 8.09 -11.03
C ILE A 192 0.28 7.34 -9.86
N ILE A 193 0.02 8.02 -8.75
CA ILE A 193 -0.70 7.43 -7.60
C ILE A 193 -2.08 6.95 -8.02
N TYR A 194 -2.82 7.76 -8.78
CA TYR A 194 -4.15 7.40 -9.30
C TYR A 194 -4.10 6.15 -10.20
N LEU A 195 -3.22 6.13 -11.20
CA LEU A 195 -3.07 5.00 -12.12
C LEU A 195 -2.68 3.71 -11.38
N PHE A 196 -1.84 3.85 -10.35
CA PHE A 196 -1.42 2.72 -9.53
C PHE A 196 -2.56 2.16 -8.67
N ILE A 197 -3.26 3.03 -7.92
CA ILE A 197 -4.39 2.62 -7.07
C ILE A 197 -5.47 1.96 -7.93
N PHE A 198 -5.77 2.55 -9.09
CA PHE A 198 -6.76 2.01 -10.01
C PHE A 198 -6.35 0.63 -10.55
N GLY A 199 -5.12 0.50 -11.06
CA GLY A 199 -4.64 -0.77 -11.59
C GLY A 199 -4.57 -1.88 -10.54
N VAL A 200 -4.16 -1.55 -9.31
CA VAL A 200 -4.11 -2.53 -8.21
C VAL A 200 -5.51 -2.99 -7.79
N ARG A 201 -6.48 -2.07 -7.72
CA ARG A 201 -7.87 -2.43 -7.38
C ARG A 201 -8.43 -3.46 -8.36
N GLU A 202 -8.27 -3.24 -9.66
CA GLU A 202 -8.77 -4.15 -10.69
C GLU A 202 -8.07 -5.53 -10.64
N ILE A 203 -6.78 -5.56 -10.31
CA ILE A 203 -6.06 -6.82 -10.08
C ILE A 203 -6.58 -7.55 -8.83
N PHE A 204 -6.94 -6.83 -7.76
CA PHE A 204 -7.51 -7.42 -6.55
C PHE A 204 -8.93 -7.95 -6.74
N ASP A 205 -9.80 -7.17 -7.40
CA ASP A 205 -11.18 -7.57 -7.69
C ASP A 205 -11.21 -8.85 -8.56
N LEU A 206 -10.19 -9.04 -9.42
CA LEU A 206 -9.95 -10.26 -10.18
C LEU A 206 -9.60 -11.47 -9.30
N VAL A 207 -8.64 -11.33 -8.37
CA VAL A 207 -8.22 -12.44 -7.48
C VAL A 207 -9.42 -12.97 -6.71
N ASN A 208 -10.33 -12.09 -6.33
CA ASN A 208 -11.52 -12.43 -5.57
C ASN A 208 -12.67 -12.98 -6.43
N ASN A 209 -12.73 -12.69 -7.73
CA ASN A 209 -13.83 -13.11 -8.62
C ASN A 209 -13.34 -13.50 -10.05
N PRO A 210 -12.69 -14.66 -10.24
CA PRO A 210 -12.43 -15.18 -11.59
C PRO A 210 -13.74 -15.78 -12.14
N PRO A 211 -14.33 -15.34 -13.29
CA PRO A 211 -13.66 -15.12 -14.59
C PRO A 211 -14.19 -13.93 -15.46
N ILE A 212 -13.67 -13.82 -16.69
CA ILE A 212 -14.12 -13.03 -17.88
C ILE A 212 -13.55 -11.61 -18.03
N ASN A 213 -12.24 -11.52 -18.25
CA ASN A 213 -11.65 -10.95 -19.47
C ASN A 213 -10.18 -10.66 -19.19
N MET A 214 -9.27 -11.53 -19.64
CA MET A 214 -7.84 -11.19 -19.65
C MET A 214 -7.57 -9.84 -20.32
N MET A 215 -8.38 -9.48 -21.32
CA MET A 215 -8.32 -8.17 -21.97
C MET A 215 -8.61 -7.01 -21.02
N LYS A 216 -9.55 -7.15 -20.07
CA LYS A 216 -9.82 -6.12 -19.04
C LYS A 216 -8.63 -5.97 -18.08
N ILE A 217 -8.02 -7.08 -17.67
CA ILE A 217 -6.83 -7.08 -16.79
C ILE A 217 -5.67 -6.35 -17.47
N LEU A 218 -5.45 -6.67 -18.74
CA LEU A 218 -4.37 -6.07 -19.52
C LEU A 218 -4.59 -4.58 -19.70
N LEU A 219 -5.81 -4.17 -20.12
CA LEU A 219 -6.15 -2.76 -20.37
C LEU A 219 -6.24 -1.89 -19.12
N TRP A 220 -6.78 -2.43 -18.03
CA TRP A 220 -7.19 -1.63 -16.87
C TRP A 220 -6.37 -1.88 -15.61
N GLY A 221 -5.69 -3.03 -15.52
CA GLY A 221 -4.73 -3.33 -14.47
C GLY A 221 -3.30 -2.99 -14.89
N ILE A 222 -2.76 -3.76 -15.84
CA ILE A 222 -1.33 -3.77 -16.18
C ILE A 222 -0.91 -2.50 -16.93
N LEU A 223 -1.65 -2.11 -17.97
CA LEU A 223 -1.31 -0.96 -18.81
C LEU A 223 -1.23 0.38 -18.03
N PRO A 224 -2.17 0.71 -17.13
CA PRO A 224 -2.08 1.89 -16.26
C PRO A 224 -0.87 1.87 -15.34
N ILE A 225 -0.53 0.71 -14.78
CA ILE A 225 0.66 0.54 -13.93
C ILE A 225 1.93 0.77 -14.75
N VAL A 226 2.05 0.13 -15.93
CA VAL A 226 3.19 0.31 -16.84
C VAL A 226 3.33 1.78 -17.27
N SER A 227 2.21 2.44 -17.55
CA SER A 227 2.18 3.85 -17.90
C SER A 227 2.61 4.76 -16.74
N GLY A 228 2.09 4.52 -15.53
CA GLY A 228 2.47 5.26 -14.33
C GLY A 228 3.96 5.09 -13.98
N VAL A 229 4.48 3.86 -14.05
CA VAL A 229 5.91 3.58 -13.85
C VAL A 229 6.75 4.28 -14.91
N GLY A 230 6.35 4.21 -16.18
CA GLY A 230 7.07 4.85 -17.27
C GLY A 230 7.09 6.39 -17.15
N LEU A 231 6.00 7.01 -16.70
CA LEU A 231 5.93 8.44 -16.40
C LEU A 231 6.88 8.81 -15.26
N LEU A 232 6.97 7.95 -14.24
CA LEU A 232 7.86 8.15 -13.11
C LEU A 232 9.34 8.04 -13.53
N LEU A 233 9.64 7.16 -14.48
CA LEU A 233 10.95 7.07 -15.13
C LEU A 233 11.20 8.18 -16.17
N GLN A 234 10.28 9.15 -16.32
CA GLN A 234 10.34 10.24 -17.30
C GLN A 234 10.56 9.73 -18.73
N LYS A 235 10.01 8.57 -19.06
CA LYS A 235 10.18 7.99 -20.38
C LYS A 235 9.12 8.50 -21.34
N PHE A 236 9.53 8.96 -22.52
CA PHE A 236 8.64 9.56 -23.51
C PHE A 236 7.53 8.62 -24.00
N TRP A 237 7.80 7.32 -24.16
CA TRP A 237 6.77 6.33 -24.56
C TRP A 237 5.64 6.21 -23.53
N ALA A 238 5.93 6.42 -22.25
CA ALA A 238 4.95 6.31 -21.19
C ALA A 238 3.90 7.41 -21.27
N TYR A 239 4.30 8.62 -21.68
CA TYR A 239 3.40 9.74 -21.91
C TYR A 239 2.36 9.43 -22.99
N ARG A 240 2.81 8.90 -24.14
CA ARG A 240 1.89 8.48 -25.22
C ARG A 240 0.95 7.38 -24.75
N LEU A 241 1.46 6.45 -23.96
CA LEU A 241 0.65 5.38 -23.37
C LEU A 241 -0.40 5.94 -22.39
N THR A 242 -0.05 6.92 -21.55
CA THR A 242 -1.00 7.55 -20.63
C THR A 242 -2.10 8.30 -21.37
N GLN A 243 -1.73 9.04 -22.42
CA GLN A 243 -2.70 9.74 -23.26
C GLN A 243 -3.66 8.77 -23.93
N LEU A 244 -3.15 7.68 -24.49
CA LEU A 244 -3.98 6.66 -25.12
C LEU A 244 -4.93 6.01 -24.10
N LEU A 245 -4.43 5.65 -22.91
CA LEU A 245 -5.26 5.10 -21.84
C LEU A 245 -6.33 6.08 -21.35
N ALA A 246 -6.00 7.37 -21.23
CA ALA A 246 -6.95 8.41 -20.85
C ALA A 246 -8.02 8.65 -21.92
N VAL A 247 -7.67 8.57 -23.21
CA VAL A 247 -8.65 8.68 -24.29
C VAL A 247 -9.56 7.45 -24.33
N VAL A 248 -8.97 6.25 -24.26
CA VAL A 248 -9.71 4.99 -24.20
C VAL A 248 -10.61 4.96 -22.97
N SER A 249 -10.15 5.48 -21.83
CA SER A 249 -10.96 5.55 -20.62
C SER A 249 -12.15 6.47 -20.74
N ILE A 250 -12.00 7.62 -21.40
CA ILE A 250 -13.11 8.53 -21.70
C ILE A 250 -14.09 7.88 -22.69
N ILE A 251 -13.61 7.23 -23.75
CA ILE A 251 -14.48 6.57 -24.74
C ILE A 251 -15.29 5.46 -24.06
N ILE A 252 -14.63 4.59 -23.31
CA ILE A 252 -15.31 3.48 -22.62
C ILE A 252 -16.25 4.02 -21.55
N ALA A 253 -15.86 5.09 -20.84
CA ALA A 253 -16.77 5.80 -19.96
C ALA A 253 -18.03 6.24 -20.74
N VAL A 254 -17.92 6.99 -21.83
CA VAL A 254 -19.11 7.45 -22.58
C VAL A 254 -19.99 6.29 -23.09
N ILE A 255 -19.38 5.19 -23.52
CA ILE A 255 -20.08 4.04 -24.12
C ILE A 255 -20.71 3.13 -23.06
N ALA A 256 -20.04 2.86 -21.93
CA ALA A 256 -20.48 1.87 -20.95
C ALA A 256 -21.90 2.07 -20.39
N PRO A 257 -22.37 3.30 -20.09
CA PRO A 257 -23.73 3.56 -19.64
C PRO A 257 -24.81 3.18 -20.67
N ILE A 258 -24.48 3.17 -21.96
CA ILE A 258 -25.42 2.81 -23.03
C ILE A 258 -25.72 1.30 -22.99
N PHE A 259 -24.76 0.49 -22.52
CA PHE A 259 -24.86 -0.97 -22.52
C PHE A 259 -25.17 -1.57 -21.14
N ILE A 260 -24.99 -0.80 -20.06
CA ILE A 260 -25.16 -1.29 -18.69
C ILE A 260 -26.45 -0.72 -18.10
N ASN A 261 -27.49 -1.55 -18.03
CA ASN A 261 -28.80 -1.22 -17.43
C ASN A 261 -28.73 -0.87 -15.92
N GLU A 262 -27.60 -1.12 -15.25
CA GLU A 262 -27.38 -0.81 -13.83
C GLU A 262 -27.12 0.68 -13.54
N PHE A 263 -26.99 1.54 -14.55
CA PHE A 263 -26.81 2.99 -14.34
C PHE A 263 -28.03 3.74 -13.78
N LYS A 264 -29.13 3.03 -13.47
CA LYS A 264 -30.28 3.60 -12.74
C LYS A 264 -29.94 4.12 -11.34
N ASN A 265 -28.80 3.72 -10.76
CA ASN A 265 -28.38 4.19 -9.44
C ASN A 265 -27.63 5.53 -9.53
N GLN A 266 -28.12 6.56 -8.84
CA GLN A 266 -27.53 7.93 -8.83
C GLN A 266 -26.03 7.95 -8.46
N ARG A 267 -25.58 6.99 -7.64
CA ARG A 267 -24.15 6.85 -7.28
C ARG A 267 -23.27 6.51 -8.49
N GLY A 268 -23.77 5.72 -9.44
CA GLY A 268 -23.07 5.38 -10.67
C GLY A 268 -22.78 6.61 -11.52
N VAL A 269 -23.77 7.51 -11.67
CA VAL A 269 -23.67 8.74 -12.46
C VAL A 269 -22.68 9.73 -11.86
N ILE A 270 -22.61 9.84 -10.53
CA ILE A 270 -21.67 10.76 -9.86
C ILE A 270 -20.23 10.27 -10.00
N ILE A 271 -19.99 8.97 -9.75
CA ILE A 271 -18.66 8.36 -9.91
C ILE A 271 -18.21 8.48 -11.38
N PHE A 272 -19.15 8.32 -12.30
CA PHE A 272 -18.94 8.46 -13.73
C PHE A 272 -18.53 9.89 -14.15
N GLY A 273 -19.29 10.89 -13.71
CA GLY A 273 -18.96 12.30 -13.96
C GLY A 273 -17.60 12.69 -13.39
N ALA A 274 -17.28 12.25 -12.17
CA ALA A 274 -15.98 12.47 -11.56
C ALA A 274 -14.85 11.83 -12.37
N TRP A 275 -15.07 10.64 -12.93
CA TRP A 275 -14.10 9.95 -13.79
C TRP A 275 -13.78 10.72 -15.07
N ILE A 276 -14.81 11.24 -15.76
CA ILE A 276 -14.62 12.05 -16.97
C ILE A 276 -13.85 13.33 -16.64
N VAL A 277 -14.22 14.00 -15.55
CA VAL A 277 -13.56 15.25 -15.12
C VAL A 277 -12.09 15.00 -14.78
N ILE A 278 -11.78 13.93 -14.04
CA ILE A 278 -10.40 13.58 -13.67
C ILE A 278 -9.57 13.26 -14.93
N ASN A 279 -10.08 12.40 -15.83
CA ASN A 279 -9.37 12.08 -17.08
C ASN A 279 -9.20 13.30 -18.00
N GLY A 280 -10.21 14.19 -18.05
CA GLY A 280 -10.15 15.46 -18.77
C GLY A 280 -9.09 16.41 -18.18
N LEU A 281 -9.00 16.51 -16.85
CA LEU A 281 -7.96 17.29 -16.17
C LEU A 281 -6.57 16.71 -16.40
N ILE A 282 -6.45 15.38 -16.43
CA ILE A 282 -5.20 14.69 -16.76
C ILE A 282 -4.78 15.01 -18.19
N LEU A 283 -5.68 14.86 -19.18
CA LEU A 283 -5.40 15.20 -20.57
C LEU A 283 -5.09 16.68 -20.75
N TRP A 284 -5.82 17.57 -20.09
CA TRP A 284 -5.58 19.02 -20.13
C TRP A 284 -4.21 19.37 -19.53
N TYR A 285 -3.86 18.76 -18.39
CA TYR A 285 -2.57 18.94 -17.74
C TYR A 285 -1.43 18.42 -18.63
N LEU A 286 -1.62 17.24 -19.23
CA LEU A 286 -0.69 16.63 -20.18
C LEU A 286 -0.62 17.41 -21.50
N SER A 287 -1.66 18.14 -21.89
CA SER A 287 -1.72 18.92 -23.14
C SER A 287 -1.00 20.27 -23.04
N ARG A 288 -0.86 20.84 -21.84
CA ARG A 288 -0.20 22.15 -21.68
C ARG A 288 1.31 22.12 -22.04
N LYS A 289 1.79 23.28 -22.50
CA LYS A 289 3.17 23.66 -22.85
C LYS A 289 4.27 23.22 -21.85
N ASN A 290 3.90 22.87 -20.62
CA ASN A 290 4.80 22.42 -19.55
C ASN A 290 5.57 21.13 -19.91
N ILE A 291 5.04 20.30 -20.81
CA ILE A 291 5.71 19.07 -21.25
C ILE A 291 6.78 19.35 -22.31
N ARG A 292 6.56 20.34 -23.19
CA ARG A 292 7.67 20.82 -24.03
C ARG A 292 8.81 21.33 -23.14
N GLU A 293 8.53 22.11 -22.09
CA GLU A 293 9.57 22.66 -21.21
C GLU A 293 10.21 21.64 -20.23
N GLN A 294 9.53 20.52 -19.95
CA GLN A 294 10.07 19.44 -19.11
C GLN A 294 10.84 18.39 -19.91
N PHE A 295 10.50 18.18 -21.18
CA PHE A 295 11.08 17.12 -22.02
C PHE A 295 11.90 17.62 -23.21
N LEU A 296 11.82 18.91 -23.54
CA LEU A 296 12.61 19.57 -24.57
C LEU A 296 13.31 20.77 -23.92
N GLU A 297 14.63 20.76 -23.86
CA GLU A 297 15.36 22.02 -23.70
C GLU A 297 15.38 22.73 -25.06
N PRO A 298 15.33 24.08 -25.10
CA PRO A 298 15.43 24.85 -26.35
C PRO A 298 16.70 24.50 -27.16
N ILE A 299 16.87 24.96 -28.40
CA ILE A 299 18.03 24.69 -29.27
C ILE A 299 18.80 26.00 -29.52
N PHE A 300 19.97 26.25 -28.91
CA PHE A 300 20.94 27.25 -29.37
C PHE A 300 21.47 26.85 -30.75
N SER A 301 21.47 27.79 -31.70
CA SER A 301 22.20 27.63 -32.94
C SER A 301 23.68 27.88 -32.71
N ASP A 302 24.53 27.10 -33.40
CA ASP A 302 26.00 27.18 -33.34
C ASP A 302 26.56 28.58 -33.68
N ASP A 303 25.75 29.44 -34.31
CA ASP A 303 26.10 30.83 -34.62
C ASP A 303 26.29 31.73 -33.39
N GLU A 304 25.72 31.39 -32.23
CA GLU A 304 25.97 32.10 -30.96
C GLU A 304 27.27 31.62 -30.26
N ILE A 305 27.78 30.43 -30.60
CA ILE A 305 29.02 29.87 -30.00
C ILE A 305 30.28 30.50 -30.60
N ASN A 306 30.26 30.87 -31.89
CA ASN A 306 31.43 31.46 -32.56
C ASN A 306 31.62 32.97 -32.29
N LYS A 307 30.74 33.60 -31.50
CA LYS A 307 30.85 35.02 -31.12
C LYS A 307 31.29 35.24 -29.67
N LEU A 308 31.54 34.17 -28.92
CA LEU A 308 32.12 34.14 -27.58
C LEU A 308 33.58 33.68 -27.65
#